data_AF-A0A1I6RQP9-F1
#
_entry.id   AF-A0A1I6RQP9-F1
#
_cell.length_a   1.000
_cell.length_b   1.000
_cell.length_c   1.000
_cell.angle_alpha   90.00
_cell.angle_beta   90.00
_cell.angle_gamma   90.00
#
_symmetry.space_group_name_H-M   'P 1'
#
loop_
_entity.id
_entity.type
_entity.pdbx_description
1 polymer ?
#
loop_
_entity_poly.entity_id
_entity_poly.type
_entity_poly.pdbx_seq_one_letter_code
_entity_poly.pdbx_strand_id
1 'polypeptide(L)'
;MKKIKKFILILILPLFAFTTLHKFYVSVTNINYSDQDKSLQIISRIFIDDFEDTLEERYQIKPKLMSDKEMSNIDLYIERYLKHHLNVKVNNKKVDLKYLGKEYDNDVVKCYIEIEGIDADALKSIEVENSLLFELFEKQNNIVHFKIDDLRKSFSLISGNDKALLNF
;
A
#
# COMPACT_ATOMS: atom_id res chain seq x y z
N MET A 1 -47.61 9.76 -32.78
CA MET A 1 -46.19 10.21 -32.68
C MET A 1 -45.80 10.76 -31.31
N LYS A 2 -46.54 11.70 -30.67
CA LYS A 2 -46.17 12.27 -29.35
C LYS A 2 -46.15 11.26 -28.18
N LYS A 3 -47.07 10.28 -28.15
CA LYS A 3 -47.12 9.24 -27.09
C LYS A 3 -45.96 8.23 -27.17
N ILE A 4 -45.52 7.89 -28.39
CA ILE A 4 -44.36 6.99 -28.63
C ILE A 4 -43.06 7.66 -28.16
N LYS A 5 -42.88 8.96 -28.42
CA LYS A 5 -41.72 9.72 -27.92
C LYS A 5 -41.66 9.75 -26.39
N LYS A 6 -42.79 9.86 -25.69
CA LYS A 6 -42.85 9.78 -24.22
C LYS A 6 -42.51 8.39 -23.69
N PHE A 7 -42.95 7.33 -24.36
CA PHE A 7 -42.66 5.95 -23.98
C PHE A 7 -41.17 5.61 -24.16
N ILE A 8 -40.56 6.07 -25.25
CA ILE A 8 -39.12 5.95 -25.50
C ILE A 8 -38.32 6.70 -24.43
N LEU A 9 -38.77 7.89 -24.00
CA LEU A 9 -38.10 8.65 -22.94
C LEU A 9 -38.13 7.93 -21.58
N ILE A 10 -39.26 7.28 -21.25
CA ILE A 10 -39.39 6.47 -20.02
C ILE A 10 -38.50 5.22 -20.08
N LEU A 11 -38.35 4.60 -21.25
CA LEU A 11 -37.49 3.43 -21.44
C LEU A 11 -35.98 3.78 -21.39
N ILE A 12 -35.61 5.00 -21.78
CA ILE A 12 -34.21 5.47 -21.78
C ILE A 12 -33.77 5.97 -20.41
N LEU A 13 -34.68 6.45 -19.56
CA LEU A 13 -34.37 6.96 -18.22
C LEU A 13 -33.54 6.01 -17.32
N PRO A 14 -33.83 4.69 -17.23
CA PRO A 14 -33.04 3.78 -16.41
C PRO A 14 -31.62 3.53 -16.95
N LEU A 15 -31.32 3.87 -18.21
CA LEU A 15 -29.96 3.72 -18.77
C LEU A 15 -28.97 4.74 -18.19
N PHE A 16 -29.47 5.82 -17.56
CA PHE A 16 -28.64 6.83 -16.88
C PHE A 16 -28.57 6.61 -15.36
N ALA A 17 -29.25 5.59 -14.81
CA ALA A 17 -29.30 5.36 -13.37
C ALA A 17 -28.03 4.69 -12.79
N PHE A 18 -27.08 4.30 -13.64
CA PHE A 18 -25.86 3.60 -13.23
C PHE A 18 -24.61 4.44 -13.51
N THR A 19 -24.38 5.47 -12.68
CA THR A 19 -23.09 6.19 -12.67
C THR A 19 -22.47 6.06 -11.29
N THR A 20 -21.97 4.88 -10.93
CA THR A 20 -21.08 4.75 -9.78
C THR A 20 -19.64 4.66 -10.27
N LEU A 21 -18.97 5.82 -10.34
CA LEU A 21 -17.52 5.88 -10.49
C LEU A 21 -16.91 5.53 -9.13
N HIS A 22 -16.65 4.24 -8.87
CA HIS A 22 -15.93 3.85 -7.67
C HIS A 22 -14.43 4.02 -7.93
N LYS A 23 -13.77 4.93 -7.21
CA LYS A 23 -12.31 5.01 -7.18
C LYS A 23 -11.73 3.69 -6.67
N PHE A 24 -10.67 3.22 -7.30
CA PHE A 24 -9.94 2.02 -6.92
C PHE A 24 -8.63 2.44 -6.28
N TYR A 25 -8.44 2.13 -5.00
CA TYR A 25 -7.29 2.56 -4.23
C TYR A 25 -6.33 1.39 -4.04
N VAL A 26 -5.04 1.62 -4.30
CA VAL A 26 -4.02 0.56 -4.32
C VAL A 26 -2.71 1.06 -3.72
N SER A 27 -2.04 0.19 -2.98
CA SER A 27 -0.61 0.31 -2.72
C SER A 27 0.11 -0.93 -3.22
N VAL A 28 1.40 -0.79 -3.53
CA VAL A 28 2.24 -1.91 -3.96
C VAL A 28 3.47 -1.99 -3.09
N THR A 29 3.65 -3.11 -2.39
CA THR A 29 4.81 -3.37 -1.55
C THR A 29 5.64 -4.50 -2.14
N ASN A 30 6.86 -4.20 -2.54
CA ASN A 30 7.82 -5.19 -3.04
C ASN A 30 8.77 -5.56 -1.91
N ILE A 31 9.02 -6.85 -1.76
CA ILE A 31 9.94 -7.42 -0.76
C ILE A 31 10.94 -8.29 -1.51
N ASN A 32 12.19 -7.84 -1.49
CA ASN A 32 13.30 -8.50 -2.15
C ASN A 32 14.33 -8.92 -1.10
N TYR A 33 14.98 -10.06 -1.30
CA TYR A 33 16.18 -10.40 -0.54
C TYR A 33 17.42 -9.82 -1.23
N SER A 34 18.35 -9.29 -0.43
CA SER A 34 19.68 -8.88 -0.87
C SER A 34 20.72 -9.81 -0.24
N ASP A 35 21.34 -10.67 -1.04
CA ASP A 35 22.47 -11.52 -0.61
C ASP A 35 23.65 -10.68 -0.10
N GLN A 36 23.90 -9.55 -0.78
CA GLN A 36 25.02 -8.66 -0.49
C GLN A 36 24.88 -8.04 0.91
N ASP A 37 23.68 -7.59 1.25
CA ASP A 37 23.41 -6.85 2.49
C ASP A 37 22.86 -7.78 3.59
N LYS A 38 22.56 -9.04 3.25
CA LYS A 38 21.90 -10.02 4.13
C LYS A 38 20.66 -9.43 4.78
N SER A 39 19.81 -8.84 3.95
CA SER A 39 18.64 -8.08 4.38
C SER A 39 17.43 -8.31 3.48
N LEU A 40 16.24 -8.12 4.03
CA LEU A 40 15.03 -7.94 3.24
C LEU A 40 14.87 -6.45 2.94
N GLN A 41 14.88 -6.10 1.66
CA GLN A 41 14.66 -4.76 1.15
C GLN A 41 13.20 -4.61 0.74
N ILE A 42 12.52 -3.65 1.35
CA ILE A 42 11.09 -3.43 1.17
C ILE A 42 10.88 -2.05 0.55
N ILE A 43 10.13 -2.00 -0.54
CA ILE A 43 9.73 -0.77 -1.20
C ILE A 43 8.21 -0.72 -1.24
N SER A 44 7.62 0.19 -0.48
CA SER A 44 6.18 0.45 -0.52
C SER A 44 5.88 1.68 -1.38
N ARG A 45 5.08 1.49 -2.42
CA ARG A 45 4.61 2.53 -3.35
C ARG A 45 3.19 2.90 -2.97
N ILE A 46 2.98 4.17 -2.65
CA ILE A 46 1.71 4.71 -2.19
C ILE A 46 1.42 5.97 -3.01
N PHE A 47 0.20 6.12 -3.52
CA PHE A 47 -0.22 7.35 -4.18
C PHE A 47 -0.17 8.52 -3.20
N ILE A 48 0.36 9.65 -3.66
CA ILE A 48 0.66 10.80 -2.82
C ILE A 48 -0.64 11.38 -2.24
N ASP A 49 -1.68 11.56 -3.06
CA ASP A 49 -2.97 12.11 -2.63
C ASP A 49 -3.62 11.27 -1.53
N ASP A 50 -3.72 9.95 -1.74
CA ASP A 50 -4.28 9.01 -0.76
C ASP A 50 -3.49 9.02 0.56
N PHE A 51 -2.16 9.14 0.46
CA PHE A 51 -1.31 9.15 1.63
C PHE A 51 -1.35 10.49 2.38
N GLU A 52 -1.42 11.60 1.66
CA GLU A 52 -1.65 12.92 2.25
C GLU A 52 -2.95 12.92 3.05
N ASP A 53 -4.07 12.52 2.44
CA ASP A 53 -5.38 12.45 3.10
C ASP A 53 -5.31 11.61 4.38
N THR A 54 -4.61 10.48 4.32
CA THR A 54 -4.45 9.59 5.47
C THR A 54 -3.61 10.21 6.59
N LEU A 55 -2.50 10.88 6.25
CA LEU A 55 -1.63 11.53 7.23
C LEU A 55 -2.29 12.78 7.82
N GLU A 56 -3.04 13.55 7.02
CA GLU A 56 -3.85 14.68 7.47
C GLU A 56 -4.90 14.22 8.48
N GLU A 57 -5.69 13.19 8.16
CA GLU A 57 -6.75 12.67 9.05
C GLU A 57 -6.18 12.12 10.36
N ARG A 58 -5.12 11.30 10.26
CA ARG A 58 -4.57 10.57 11.42
C ARG A 58 -3.78 11.45 12.38
N TYR A 59 -3.02 12.41 11.86
CA TYR A 59 -2.11 13.22 12.67
C TYR A 59 -2.51 14.69 12.77
N GLN A 60 -3.57 15.11 12.08
CA GLN A 60 -4.06 16.49 12.05
C GLN A 60 -2.96 17.48 11.62
N ILE A 61 -2.16 17.06 10.64
CA ILE A 61 -1.05 17.82 10.05
C ILE A 61 -1.41 18.29 8.63
N LYS A 62 -0.47 18.99 7.97
CA LYS A 62 -0.55 19.35 6.55
C LYS A 62 0.74 18.90 5.85
N PRO A 63 0.81 17.66 5.36
CA PRO A 63 2.02 17.05 4.80
C PRO A 63 2.62 17.88 3.66
N LYS A 64 1.80 18.24 2.66
CA LYS A 64 2.22 18.93 1.44
C LYS A 64 3.34 18.18 0.72
N LEU A 65 3.17 16.85 0.63
CA LEU A 65 4.11 15.93 0.00
C LEU A 65 4.40 16.36 -1.44
N MET A 66 5.66 16.20 -1.87
CA MET A 66 6.10 16.54 -3.24
C MET A 66 5.85 18.01 -3.60
N SER A 67 6.03 18.93 -2.64
CA SER A 67 5.91 20.36 -2.88
C SER A 67 6.96 21.16 -2.13
N ASP A 68 7.19 22.42 -2.54
CA ASP A 68 8.09 23.35 -1.85
C ASP A 68 7.64 23.68 -0.41
N LYS A 69 6.43 23.26 -0.02
CA LYS A 69 5.85 23.46 1.31
C LYS A 69 5.79 22.17 2.12
N GLU A 70 6.47 21.12 1.68
CA GLU A 70 6.54 19.85 2.39
C GLU A 70 7.00 20.07 3.84
N MET A 71 6.27 19.45 4.76
CA MET A 71 6.56 19.53 6.18
C MET A 71 7.95 18.96 6.48
N SER A 72 8.80 19.74 7.15
CA SER A 72 10.23 19.39 7.36
C SER A 72 10.45 18.10 8.17
N ASN A 73 9.50 17.72 9.02
CA ASN A 73 9.55 16.50 9.83
C ASN A 73 8.59 15.41 9.32
N ILE A 74 8.19 15.45 8.04
CA ILE A 74 7.21 14.51 7.49
C ILE A 74 7.65 13.05 7.59
N ASP A 75 8.95 12.77 7.49
CA ASP A 75 9.50 11.41 7.59
C ASP A 75 9.20 10.74 8.93
N LEU A 76 9.11 11.52 10.02
CA LEU A 76 8.72 11.00 11.34
C LEU A 76 7.28 10.42 11.31
N TYR A 77 6.37 11.10 10.62
CA TYR A 77 4.98 10.67 10.51
C TYR A 77 4.84 9.49 9.55
N ILE A 78 5.57 9.52 8.43
CA ILE A 78 5.62 8.41 7.46
C ILE A 78 6.16 7.15 8.12
N GLU A 79 7.32 7.23 8.80
CA GLU A 79 7.90 6.10 9.52
C GLU A 79 6.94 5.54 10.58
N ARG A 80 6.35 6.43 11.39
CA ARG A 80 5.39 6.04 12.43
C ARG A 80 4.17 5.33 11.85
N TYR A 81 3.66 5.82 10.72
CA TYR A 81 2.53 5.23 10.04
C TYR A 81 2.87 3.85 9.46
N LEU A 82 3.98 3.75 8.73
CA LEU A 82 4.46 2.49 8.15
C LEU A 82 4.69 1.43 9.22
N LYS A 83 5.35 1.76 10.34
CA LYS A 83 5.58 0.82 11.44
C LYS A 83 4.31 0.32 12.12
N HIS A 84 3.22 1.09 12.03
CA HIS A 84 1.93 0.70 12.57
C HIS A 84 1.18 -0.26 11.63
N HIS A 85 1.20 0.03 10.33
CA HIS A 85 0.37 -0.66 9.33
C HIS A 85 1.08 -1.73 8.51
N LEU A 86 2.41 -1.74 8.52
CA LEU A 86 3.24 -2.75 7.89
C LEU A 86 4.01 -3.49 8.99
N ASN A 87 3.70 -4.77 9.17
CA ASN A 87 4.39 -5.64 10.10
C ASN A 87 4.93 -6.85 9.36
N VAL A 88 6.16 -7.24 9.67
CA VAL A 88 6.80 -8.41 9.08
C VAL A 88 7.19 -9.39 10.18
N LYS A 89 6.98 -10.68 9.93
CA LYS A 89 7.57 -11.75 10.72
C LYS A 89 8.44 -12.62 9.82
N VAL A 90 9.61 -12.94 10.32
CA VAL A 90 10.53 -13.92 9.70
C VAL A 90 10.60 -15.11 10.63
N ASN A 91 10.37 -16.31 10.10
CA ASN A 91 10.34 -17.55 10.89
C ASN A 91 9.44 -17.44 12.12
N ASN A 92 8.25 -16.88 11.93
CA ASN A 92 7.23 -16.61 12.95
C ASN A 92 7.65 -15.64 14.08
N LYS A 93 8.80 -14.97 13.97
CA LYS A 93 9.25 -13.95 14.91
C LYS A 93 9.07 -12.56 14.32
N LYS A 94 8.49 -11.65 15.10
CA LYS A 94 8.40 -10.23 14.71
C LYS A 94 9.81 -9.66 14.56
N VAL A 95 10.03 -8.93 13.48
CA VAL A 95 11.28 -8.24 13.18
C VAL A 95 11.05 -6.74 13.12
N ASP A 96 12.08 -5.96 13.43
CA ASP A 96 12.00 -4.51 13.40
C ASP A 96 12.20 -3.99 11.98
N LEU A 97 11.34 -3.06 11.58
CA LEU A 97 11.43 -2.36 10.31
C LEU A 97 12.30 -1.11 10.47
N LYS A 98 13.39 -1.02 9.72
CA LYS A 98 14.23 0.18 9.64
C LYS A 98 13.79 1.02 8.45
N TYR A 99 13.19 2.17 8.71
CA TYR A 99 12.85 3.13 7.65
C TYR A 99 14.12 3.85 7.20
N LEU A 100 14.40 3.85 5.90
CA LEU A 100 15.59 4.45 5.31
C LEU A 100 15.32 5.82 4.69
N GLY A 101 14.07 6.07 4.29
CA GLY A 101 13.65 7.32 3.68
C GLY A 101 12.60 7.13 2.60
N LYS A 102 12.36 8.20 1.83
CA LYS A 102 11.40 8.23 0.72
C LYS A 102 11.97 8.85 -0.54
N GLU A 103 11.36 8.51 -1.66
CA GLU A 103 11.58 9.13 -2.96
C GLU A 103 10.23 9.36 -3.63
N TYR A 104 10.09 10.49 -4.31
CA TYR A 104 8.92 10.79 -5.14
C TYR A 104 9.15 10.33 -6.58
N ASP A 105 8.17 9.61 -7.12
CA ASP A 105 8.13 9.16 -8.51
C ASP A 105 6.74 9.43 -9.07
N ASN A 106 6.64 10.52 -9.84
CA ASN A 106 5.37 11.03 -10.36
C ASN A 106 4.33 11.23 -9.24
N ASP A 107 3.23 10.52 -9.27
CA ASP A 107 2.11 10.59 -8.33
C ASP A 107 2.26 9.64 -7.14
N VAL A 108 3.42 9.00 -6.98
CA VAL A 108 3.70 7.99 -5.96
C VAL A 108 4.87 8.40 -5.08
N VAL A 109 4.75 8.12 -3.79
CA VAL A 109 5.89 8.08 -2.88
C VAL A 109 6.35 6.64 -2.67
N LYS A 110 7.64 6.40 -2.91
CA LYS A 110 8.35 5.16 -2.58
C LYS A 110 8.90 5.30 -1.18
N CYS A 111 8.47 4.44 -0.27
CA CYS A 111 9.03 4.32 1.07
C CYS A 111 10.02 3.15 1.10
N TYR A 112 11.26 3.43 1.47
CA TYR A 112 12.33 2.44 1.57
C TYR A 112 12.47 1.96 3.00
N ILE A 113 12.37 0.64 3.18
CA ILE A 113 12.42 -0.01 4.48
C ILE A 113 13.36 -1.21 4.36
N GLU A 114 14.13 -1.48 5.40
CA GLU A 114 15.05 -2.60 5.48
C GLU A 114 14.85 -3.41 6.75
N ILE A 115 15.05 -4.73 6.63
CA ILE A 115 15.17 -5.66 7.75
C ILE A 115 16.53 -6.32 7.63
N GLU A 116 17.46 -5.92 8.48
CA GLU A 116 18.84 -6.42 8.50
C GLU A 116 18.96 -7.79 9.20
N GLY A 117 20.07 -8.48 8.96
CA GLY A 117 20.42 -9.71 9.68
C GLY A 117 19.59 -10.92 9.27
N ILE A 118 19.16 -10.97 8.01
CA ILE A 118 18.41 -12.07 7.43
C ILE A 118 19.37 -13.05 6.76
N ASP A 119 19.41 -14.26 7.29
CA ASP A 119 20.14 -15.39 6.74
C ASP A 119 19.21 -16.21 5.82
N ALA A 120 19.52 -16.24 4.52
CA ALA A 120 18.73 -16.97 3.52
C ALA A 120 18.68 -18.47 3.80
N ASP A 121 19.78 -19.08 4.24
CA ASP A 121 19.84 -20.52 4.50
C ASP A 121 18.94 -20.93 5.69
N ALA A 122 18.68 -19.99 6.60
CA ALA A 122 17.81 -20.19 7.76
C ALA A 122 16.35 -19.75 7.51
N LEU A 123 16.03 -19.22 6.32
CA LEU A 123 14.73 -18.64 5.99
C LEU A 123 13.70 -19.74 5.68
N LYS A 124 12.64 -19.82 6.51
CA LYS A 124 11.57 -20.83 6.40
C LYS A 124 10.23 -20.20 6.06
N SER A 125 9.98 -19.00 6.58
CA SER A 125 8.76 -18.26 6.29
C SER A 125 8.96 -16.76 6.39
N ILE A 126 8.22 -16.02 5.56
CA ILE A 126 7.98 -14.59 5.71
C ILE A 126 6.48 -14.36 5.75
N GLU A 127 5.99 -13.76 6.83
CA GLU A 127 4.62 -13.26 6.94
C GLU A 127 4.65 -11.73 6.89
N VAL A 128 3.78 -11.15 6.08
CA VAL A 128 3.60 -9.70 5.95
C VAL A 128 2.16 -9.38 6.24
N GLU A 129 1.94 -8.52 7.23
CA GLU A 129 0.65 -7.89 7.52
C GLU A 129 0.72 -6.46 6.99
N ASN A 130 -0.16 -6.11 6.06
CA ASN A 130 -0.18 -4.80 5.41
C ASN A 130 -1.59 -4.22 5.36
N SER A 131 -1.86 -3.31 6.31
CA SER A 131 -3.12 -2.59 6.45
C SER A 131 -3.02 -1.12 6.04
N LEU A 132 -2.02 -0.76 5.21
CA LEU A 132 -1.87 0.60 4.72
C LEU A 132 -3.18 1.08 4.08
N LEU A 133 -3.61 2.28 4.48
CA LEU A 133 -4.72 3.05 3.92
C LEU A 133 -6.12 2.47 4.21
N PHE A 134 -6.23 1.33 4.90
CA PHE A 134 -7.53 0.69 5.19
C PHE A 134 -8.46 1.52 6.06
N GLU A 135 -7.93 2.43 6.88
CA GLU A 135 -8.73 3.27 7.78
C GLU A 135 -9.59 4.29 7.03
N LEU A 136 -9.08 4.80 5.90
CA LEU A 136 -9.75 5.85 5.13
C LEU A 136 -10.40 5.32 3.85
N PHE A 137 -9.92 4.20 3.32
CA PHE A 137 -10.32 3.67 2.03
C PHE A 137 -10.84 2.23 2.16
N GLU A 138 -12.15 2.06 2.33
CA GLU A 138 -12.79 0.74 2.54
C GLU A 138 -12.48 -0.28 1.42
N LYS A 139 -12.35 0.20 0.17
CA LYS A 139 -12.06 -0.63 -1.01
C LYS A 139 -10.57 -0.66 -1.38
N GLN A 140 -9.69 -0.29 -0.46
CA GLN A 140 -8.25 -0.35 -0.65
C GLN A 140 -7.79 -1.79 -0.89
N ASN A 141 -6.86 -1.95 -1.83
CA ASN A 141 -6.19 -3.20 -2.11
C ASN A 141 -4.67 -3.04 -2.03
N ASN A 142 -4.03 -3.73 -1.09
CA ASN A 142 -2.58 -3.70 -0.92
C ASN A 142 -1.97 -4.92 -1.60
N ILE A 143 -1.19 -4.70 -2.66
CA ILE A 143 -0.53 -5.77 -3.40
C ILE A 143 0.86 -5.98 -2.80
N VAL A 144 1.18 -7.21 -2.40
CA VAL A 144 2.49 -7.58 -1.87
C VAL A 144 3.18 -8.54 -2.84
N HIS A 145 4.34 -8.13 -3.35
CA HIS A 145 5.19 -8.93 -4.21
C HIS A 145 6.42 -9.40 -3.44
N PHE A 146 6.62 -10.72 -3.39
CA PHE A 146 7.85 -11.33 -2.93
C PHE A 146 8.72 -11.71 -4.12
N LYS A 147 10.00 -11.37 -4.03
CA LYS A 147 11.06 -11.87 -4.91
C LYS A 147 12.26 -12.26 -4.03
N ILE A 148 12.28 -13.52 -3.63
CA ILE A 148 13.32 -14.08 -2.77
C ILE A 148 14.03 -15.13 -3.62
N ASP A 149 15.27 -14.83 -4.00
CA ASP A 149 16.02 -15.59 -5.00
C ASP A 149 15.21 -15.81 -6.29
N ASP A 150 14.96 -17.07 -6.65
CA ASP A 150 14.14 -17.45 -7.81
C ASP A 150 12.63 -17.49 -7.50
N LEU A 151 12.25 -17.45 -6.22
CA LEU A 151 10.86 -17.52 -5.80
C LEU A 151 10.16 -16.17 -5.99
N ARG A 152 9.09 -16.18 -6.78
CA ARG A 152 8.23 -15.02 -7.02
C ARG A 152 6.79 -15.33 -6.67
N LYS A 153 6.21 -14.53 -5.77
CA LYS A 153 4.81 -14.69 -5.36
C LYS A 153 4.15 -13.34 -5.13
N SER A 154 2.88 -13.24 -5.49
CA SER A 154 2.09 -12.02 -5.33
C SER A 154 0.83 -12.32 -4.53
N PHE A 155 0.48 -11.41 -3.64
CA PHE A 155 -0.74 -11.48 -2.84
C PHE A 155 -1.51 -10.17 -2.95
N SER A 156 -2.83 -10.27 -2.93
CA SER A 156 -3.75 -9.13 -2.90
C SER A 156 -4.38 -9.10 -1.52
N LEU A 157 -4.14 -8.04 -0.76
CA LEU A 157 -4.54 -7.91 0.63
C LEU A 157 -5.64 -6.86 0.75
N ILE A 158 -6.72 -7.22 1.44
CA ILE A 158 -7.90 -6.37 1.65
C ILE A 158 -8.23 -6.33 3.14
N SER A 159 -9.08 -5.39 3.56
CA SER A 159 -9.56 -5.36 4.94
C SER A 159 -10.18 -6.71 5.35
N GLY A 160 -9.76 -7.24 6.50
CA GLY A 160 -10.15 -8.57 6.99
C GLY A 160 -9.35 -9.75 6.42
N ASN A 161 -8.52 -9.55 5.39
CA ASN A 161 -7.54 -10.51 4.90
C ASN A 161 -6.26 -9.77 4.48
N ASP A 162 -5.55 -9.28 5.49
CA ASP A 162 -4.45 -8.33 5.39
C ASP A 162 -3.07 -8.99 5.52
N LYS A 163 -3.01 -10.31 5.42
CA LYS A 163 -1.80 -11.12 5.64
C LYS A 163 -1.40 -11.91 4.40
N ALA A 164 -0.12 -11.84 4.07
CA ALA A 164 0.52 -12.70 3.09
C ALA A 164 1.55 -13.59 3.80
N LEU A 165 1.45 -14.91 3.58
CA LEU A 165 2.43 -15.88 4.08
C LEU A 165 3.16 -16.54 2.91
N LEU A 166 4.48 -16.36 2.88
CA LEU A 166 5.40 -17.07 2.01
C LEU A 166 6.14 -18.14 2.81
N ASN A 167 6.09 -19.38 2.34
CA ASN A 167 6.87 -20.51 2.87
C ASN A 167 7.86 -20.97 1.80
N PHE A 168 9.01 -21.46 2.24
CA PHE A 168 10.10 -21.99 1.40
C PHE A 168 10.17 -23.51 1.51
#